data_AF-A0ABD5KVL4-F1
#
_entry.id   AF-A0ABD5KVL4-F1
#
_cell.length_a   1.000
_cell.length_b   1.000
_cell.length_c   1.000
_cell.angle_alpha   90.00
_cell.angle_beta   90.00
_cell.angle_gamma   90.00
#
_symmetry.space_group_name_H-M   'P 1'
#
loop_
_entity.id
_entity.type
_entity.pdbx_description
1 polymer ?
#
loop_
_entity_poly.entity_id
_entity_poly.type
_entity_poly.pdbx_seq_one_letter_code
_entity_poly.pdbx_strand_id
1 'polypeptide(L)'
;MKNKDFLLSIVFNVFLAYLWIFLIYLIFDFVQLKENALLLGLTLASIGTLLFAEVIRRVNPFVTYKITHPVKIAGFISFGLIASTNLYWISF
;
A
#
# COMPACT_ATOMS: atom_id res chain seq x y z
N MET A 1 -20.45 16.18 -6.98
CA MET A 1 -19.50 15.22 -7.58
C MET A 1 -18.13 15.28 -6.91
N LYS A 2 -17.52 16.47 -6.76
CA LYS A 2 -16.18 16.68 -6.15
C LYS A 2 -15.93 16.00 -4.79
N ASN A 3 -16.87 16.03 -3.84
CA ASN A 3 -16.66 15.46 -2.49
C ASN A 3 -16.82 13.93 -2.44
N LYS A 4 -17.69 13.37 -3.30
CA LYS A 4 -17.92 11.92 -3.36
C LYS A 4 -16.69 11.21 -3.93
N ASP A 5 -16.10 11.75 -4.99
CA ASP A 5 -14.90 11.20 -5.61
C ASP A 5 -13.69 11.31 -4.67
N PHE A 6 -13.64 12.39 -3.87
CA PHE A 6 -12.62 12.57 -2.85
C PHE A 6 -12.73 11.52 -1.73
N LEU A 7 -13.94 11.32 -1.19
CA LEU A 7 -14.19 10.32 -0.16
C LEU A 7 -13.95 8.90 -0.69
N LEU A 8 -14.37 8.61 -1.92
CA LEU A 8 -14.13 7.32 -2.56
C LEU A 8 -12.63 7.06 -2.77
N SER A 9 -11.86 8.08 -3.18
CA SER A 9 -10.41 7.98 -3.29
C SER A 9 -9.76 7.68 -1.94
N ILE A 10 -10.17 8.36 -0.87
CA ILE A 10 -9.66 8.08 0.48
C ILE A 10 -9.97 6.64 0.88
N VAL A 11 -11.24 6.23 0.87
CA VAL A 11 -11.66 4.90 1.30
C VAL A 11 -10.96 3.80 0.49
N PHE A 12 -10.88 3.98 -0.82
CA PHE A 12 -10.21 3.02 -1.70
C PHE A 12 -8.71 2.91 -1.41
N ASN A 13 -8.01 4.03 -1.21
CA ASN A 13 -6.58 4.01 -0.90
C ASN A 13 -6.28 3.50 0.51
N VAL A 14 -7.16 3.74 1.49
CA VAL A 14 -7.08 3.11 2.82
C VAL A 14 -7.21 1.59 2.71
N PHE A 15 -8.18 1.10 1.93
CA PHE A 15 -8.35 -0.33 1.70
C PHE A 15 -7.13 -0.95 1.00
N LEU A 16 -6.59 -0.28 -0.01
CA LEU A 16 -5.35 -0.71 -0.67
C LEU A 16 -4.16 -0.75 0.29
N ALA A 17 -4.04 0.22 1.20
CA ALA A 17 -2.98 0.22 2.20
C ALA A 17 -3.08 -1.01 3.11
N TYR A 18 -4.29 -1.34 3.59
CA TYR A 18 -4.52 -2.56 4.37
C TYR A 18 -4.11 -3.83 3.63
N LEU A 19 -4.44 -3.96 2.33
CA LEU A 19 -4.02 -5.10 1.54
C LEU A 19 -2.50 -5.18 1.37
N TRP A 20 -1.84 -4.03 1.17
CA TRP A 20 -0.39 -3.98 1.08
C TRP A 20 0.27 -4.37 2.41
N ILE A 21 -0.23 -3.86 3.54
CA ILE A 21 0.23 -4.23 4.87
C ILE A 21 0.05 -5.73 5.12
N PHE A 22 -1.09 -6.29 4.75
CA PHE A 22 -1.34 -7.72 4.88
C PHE A 22 -0.33 -8.56 4.08
N LEU A 23 0.03 -8.13 2.88
CA LEU A 23 1.11 -8.74 2.10
C LEU A 23 2.45 -8.68 2.84
N ILE A 24 2.83 -7.53 3.40
CA ILE A 24 4.07 -7.38 4.16
C ILE A 24 4.08 -8.28 5.40
N TYR A 25 2.96 -8.35 6.13
CA TYR A 25 2.82 -9.23 7.28
C TYR A 25 3.01 -10.70 6.91
N LEU A 26 2.36 -11.16 5.82
CA LEU A 26 2.51 -12.52 5.32
C LEU A 26 3.96 -12.85 4.94
N ILE A 27 4.66 -11.88 4.32
CA ILE A 27 6.08 -12.04 4.00
C ILE A 27 6.91 -12.16 5.29
N PHE A 28 6.69 -11.29 6.27
CA PHE A 28 7.44 -11.35 7.53
C PHE A 28 7.24 -12.66 8.29
N ASP A 29 6.00 -13.13 8.40
CA ASP A 29 5.69 -14.43 9.02
C ASP A 29 6.39 -15.58 8.28
N PHE A 30 6.39 -15.55 6.94
CA PHE A 30 7.04 -16.57 6.12
C PHE A 30 8.58 -16.60 6.29
N VAL A 31 9.22 -15.45 6.45
CA VAL A 31 10.69 -15.37 6.53
C VAL A 31 11.25 -15.54 7.93
N GLN A 32 10.44 -15.41 8.98
CA GLN A 32 10.89 -15.38 10.39
C GLN A 32 11.72 -16.61 10.80
N LEU A 33 11.50 -17.77 10.17
CA LEU A 33 12.16 -19.04 10.49
C LEU A 33 13.31 -19.40 9.53
N LYS A 34 13.81 -18.45 8.74
CA LYS A 34 14.85 -18.69 7.72
C LYS A 34 16.20 -18.10 8.12
N GLU A 35 17.29 -18.82 7.82
CA GLU A 35 18.67 -18.40 8.13
C GLU A 35 19.04 -17.03 7.53
N ASN A 36 18.45 -16.66 6.38
CA ASN A 36 18.66 -15.38 5.70
C ASN A 36 17.40 -14.50 5.71
N ALA A 37 16.64 -14.50 6.82
CA ALA A 37 15.35 -13.81 6.95
C ALA A 37 15.37 -12.36 6.46
N LEU A 38 16.44 -11.61 6.75
CA LEU A 38 16.55 -10.19 6.40
C LEU A 38 16.67 -9.98 4.88
N LEU A 39 17.59 -10.69 4.24
CA LEU A 39 17.82 -10.58 2.78
C LEU A 39 16.63 -11.12 1.98
N LEU A 40 16.06 -12.24 2.43
CA LEU A 40 14.91 -12.86 1.78
C LEU A 40 13.64 -12.02 1.97
N GLY A 41 13.44 -11.47 3.18
CA GLY A 41 12.35 -10.57 3.52
C GLY A 41 12.39 -9.28 2.70
N LEU A 42 13.56 -8.62 2.61
CA LEU A 42 13.74 -7.43 1.76
C LEU A 42 13.45 -7.72 0.29
N THR A 43 13.96 -8.84 -0.22
CA THR A 43 13.77 -9.23 -1.62
C THR A 43 12.29 -9.47 -1.92
N LEU A 44 11.61 -10.27 -1.10
CA LEU A 44 10.19 -10.56 -1.26
C LEU A 44 9.31 -9.32 -1.07
N ALA A 45 9.59 -8.48 -0.07
CA ALA A 45 8.86 -7.24 0.17
C ALA A 45 9.02 -6.27 -1.01
N SER A 46 10.22 -6.17 -1.58
CA SER A 46 10.48 -5.32 -2.75
C SER A 46 9.70 -5.82 -3.98
N ILE A 47 9.81 -7.11 -4.31
CA ILE A 47 9.10 -7.70 -5.45
C ILE A 47 7.58 -7.61 -5.24
N GLY A 48 7.11 -7.98 -4.06
CA GLY A 48 5.69 -7.91 -3.69
C GLY A 48 5.14 -6.49 -3.81
N THR A 49 5.89 -5.48 -3.36
CA THR A 49 5.50 -4.08 -3.48
C THR A 49 5.43 -3.62 -4.94
N LEU A 50 6.38 -4.02 -5.79
CA LEU A 50 6.35 -3.71 -7.22
C LEU A 50 5.14 -4.34 -7.92
N LEU A 51 4.86 -5.62 -7.62
CA LEU A 51 3.67 -6.29 -8.14
C LEU A 51 2.38 -5.64 -7.64
N PHE A 52 2.34 -5.24 -6.38
CA PHE A 52 1.21 -4.54 -5.79
C PHE A 52 0.99 -3.17 -6.44
N ALA A 53 2.06 -2.43 -6.76
CA ALA A 53 1.96 -1.17 -7.50
C ALA A 53 1.33 -1.36 -8.88
N GLU A 54 1.66 -2.45 -9.59
CA GLU A 54 1.01 -2.82 -10.85
C GLU A 54 -0.47 -3.17 -10.68
N VAL A 55 -0.84 -3.82 -9.58
CA VAL A 55 -2.26 -4.05 -9.23
C VAL A 55 -2.96 -2.70 -9.05
N ILE A 56 -2.44 -1.81 -8.19
CA ILE A 56 -3.00 -0.47 -7.96
C ILE A 56 -3.18 0.26 -9.29
N ARG A 57 -2.16 0.25 -10.16
CA ARG A 57 -2.21 0.93 -11.47
C ARG A 57 -3.37 0.46 -12.34
N ARG A 58 -3.77 -0.81 -12.23
CA ARG A 58 -4.86 -1.41 -13.01
C ARG A 58 -6.23 -1.22 -12.37
N VAL A 59 -6.32 -1.28 -11.04
CA VAL A 59 -7.60 -1.24 -10.32
C VAL A 59 -8.02 0.16 -9.91
N ASN A 60 -7.09 1.11 -9.81
CA ASN A 60 -7.38 2.44 -9.28
C ASN A 60 -8.13 3.29 -10.32
N PRO A 61 -9.42 3.60 -10.10
CA PRO A 61 -10.21 4.38 -11.05
C PRO A 61 -9.71 5.83 -11.16
N PHE A 62 -8.90 6.29 -10.20
CA PHE A 62 -8.32 7.63 -10.17
C PHE A 62 -6.96 7.73 -10.87
N VAL A 63 -6.49 6.65 -11.53
CA VAL A 63 -5.18 6.63 -12.21
C VAL A 63 -5.05 7.70 -13.29
N THR A 64 -6.16 7.99 -13.98
CA THR A 64 -6.29 8.96 -15.08
C THR A 64 -6.11 10.42 -14.64
N TYR A 65 -6.29 10.71 -13.35
CA TYR A 65 -6.04 12.06 -12.83
C TYR A 65 -4.54 12.37 -12.81
N LYS A 66 -4.20 13.63 -13.12
CA LYS A 66 -2.84 14.16 -12.95
C LYS A 66 -2.39 13.98 -11.50
N ILE A 67 -1.10 13.77 -11.28
CA ILE A 67 -0.52 13.58 -9.94
C ILE A 67 -0.83 14.77 -9.02
N THR A 68 -0.92 15.99 -9.58
CA THR A 68 -1.26 17.22 -8.87
C THR A 68 -2.76 17.37 -8.55
N HIS A 69 -3.61 16.44 -8.98
CA HIS A 69 -5.04 16.53 -8.74
C HIS A 69 -5.37 16.26 -7.26
N PRO A 70 -6.17 17.10 -6.58
CA PRO A 70 -6.43 16.97 -5.14
C PRO A 70 -6.94 15.59 -4.71
N VAL A 71 -7.79 14.94 -5.51
CA VAL A 71 -8.32 13.59 -5.23
C VAL A 71 -7.20 12.54 -5.19
N LYS A 72 -6.20 12.67 -6.05
CA LYS A 72 -5.07 11.74 -6.14
C LYS A 72 -4.07 11.96 -5.00
N ILE A 73 -3.83 13.23 -4.65
CA ILE A 73 -3.02 13.61 -3.49
C ILE A 73 -3.67 13.07 -2.21
N ALA A 74 -4.96 13.28 -2.01
CA ALA A 74 -5.67 12.82 -0.81
C ALA A 74 -5.65 11.30 -0.68
N GLY A 75 -5.87 10.58 -1.78
CA GLY A 75 -5.73 9.13 -1.82
C GLY A 75 -4.32 8.67 -1.45
N PHE A 76 -3.30 9.27 -2.05
CA PHE A 76 -1.90 8.94 -1.77
C PHE A 76 -1.50 9.22 -0.31
N ILE A 77 -1.88 10.38 0.23
CA ILE A 77 -1.65 10.70 1.64
C ILE A 77 -2.37 9.69 2.54
N SER A 78 -3.62 9.35 2.25
CA SER A 78 -4.38 8.37 3.04
C SER A 78 -3.74 6.99 3.00
N PHE A 79 -3.28 6.54 1.83
CA PHE A 79 -2.53 5.30 1.71
C PHE A 79 -1.27 5.33 2.57
N GLY A 80 -0.44 6.37 2.40
CA GLY A 80 0.83 6.51 3.11
C GLY A 80 0.66 6.54 4.63
N LEU A 81 -0.35 7.27 5.12
CA LEU A 81 -0.63 7.39 6.55
C LEU A 81 -0.98 6.02 7.16
N ILE A 82 -1.90 5.28 6.55
CA ILE A 82 -2.28 3.94 7.02
C ILE A 82 -1.10 2.96 6.90
N ALA A 83 -0.40 2.97 5.77
CA ALA A 83 0.77 2.13 5.51
C ALA A 83 1.84 2.33 6.59
N SER A 84 2.26 3.58 6.83
CA SER A 84 3.30 3.90 7.80
C SER A 84 2.88 3.61 9.24
N THR A 85 1.65 3.95 9.64
CA THR A 85 1.16 3.70 11.01
C THR A 85 1.11 2.19 11.32
N ASN A 86 0.64 1.35 10.41
CA ASN A 86 0.58 -0.09 10.65
C ASN A 86 1.95 -0.76 10.52
N LEU A 87 2.82 -0.31 9.59
CA LEU A 87 4.20 -0.79 9.52
C LEU A 87 4.94 -0.56 10.84
N TYR A 88 4.78 0.62 11.42
CA TYR A 88 5.33 0.92 12.74
C TYR A 88 4.81 -0.04 13.80
N TRP A 89 3.51 -0.37 13.75
CA TRP A 89 2.88 -1.31 14.68
C TRP A 89 3.37 -2.75 14.51
N ILE A 90 3.60 -3.20 13.27
CA ILE A 90 4.11 -4.55 12.97
C ILE A 90 5.57 -4.72 13.40
N SER A 91 6.31 -3.62 13.52
CA SER A 91 7.74 -3.62 13.89
C SER A 91 7.98 -3.61 15.40
N PHE A 92 6.93 -3.58 16.24
CA PHE A 92 6.97 -3.51 17.70
C PHE A 92 6.42 -4.80 18.33
#